data_AF-A0A958ZGI8-F1
#
_entry.id   AF-A0A958ZGI8-F1
#
_cell.length_a   1.000
_cell.length_b   1.000
_cell.length_c   1.000
_cell.angle_alpha   90.00
_cell.angle_beta   90.00
_cell.angle_gamma   90.00
#
_symmetry.space_group_name_H-M   'P 1'
#
loop_
_entity.id
_entity.type
_entity.pdbx_description
1 polymer ?
#
loop_
_entity_poly.entity_id
_entity_poly.type
_entity_poly.pdbx_seq_one_letter_code
_entity_poly.pdbx_strand_id
1 'polypeptide(L)'
;MQDSELDNYIAAIVRKAQEDQDSDRPLTRKEMEELALSMGLTEEQFRELMVKAIRHTQTARRFLDQNNYEDGLKEAKNAVAINPYVEKGYSMLALAYFQKYQDLGDYNDRVQAEYAAQKALKLNSHDQRAINVMSALSKDKRTKSKDNKRIYIVLAALIMAIAIGAVVFIALGKQIDDAMDQQDQNSTKNQLIEAEETVNSIEMEIKVEQDRKRSLIREFIAIGPESSHAQTKLKKKLSFLVADGIDPSELDEAFKEYKSTFPAELDESIQTHLIQIEGAENRIAFQRGELAKAIKAYNILVKKYGSENPEFQLKEYSYE
;
A
#
# COMPACT_ATOMS: atom_id res chain seq x y z
N MET A 1 21.16 -19.74 -24.79
CA MET A 1 20.03 -19.10 -25.48
C MET A 1 20.34 -17.62 -25.60
N GLN A 2 20.23 -17.05 -26.80
CA GLN A 2 20.44 -15.60 -27.01
C GLN A 2 19.17 -14.85 -26.59
N ASP A 3 19.29 -13.64 -26.02
CA ASP A 3 18.12 -12.87 -25.54
C ASP A 3 17.06 -12.66 -26.65
N SER A 4 17.49 -12.57 -27.91
CA SER A 4 16.59 -12.47 -29.08
C SER A 4 15.67 -13.68 -29.28
N GLU A 5 16.10 -14.90 -28.92
CA GLU A 5 15.28 -16.11 -29.03
C GLU A 5 14.15 -16.11 -28.00
N LEU A 6 14.40 -15.50 -26.84
CA LEU A 6 13.44 -15.41 -25.73
C LEU A 6 12.34 -14.41 -26.05
N ASP A 7 12.73 -13.24 -26.55
CA ASP A 7 11.80 -12.19 -26.94
C ASP A 7 10.87 -12.68 -28.07
N ASN A 8 11.44 -13.41 -29.04
CA ASN A 8 10.65 -14.04 -30.10
C ASN A 8 9.64 -15.05 -29.53
N TYR A 9 10.06 -15.92 -28.60
CA TYR A 9 9.18 -16.91 -27.98
C TYR A 9 8.05 -16.26 -27.18
N ILE A 10 8.36 -15.23 -26.38
CA ILE A 10 7.36 -14.46 -25.62
C ILE A 10 6.35 -13.80 -26.57
N ALA A 11 6.85 -13.15 -27.64
CA ALA A 11 5.99 -12.52 -28.63
C ALA A 11 5.06 -13.54 -29.32
N ALA A 12 5.56 -14.74 -29.60
CA ALA A 12 4.77 -15.81 -30.21
C ALA A 12 3.69 -16.35 -29.27
N ILE A 13 3.98 -16.50 -27.97
CA ILE A 13 2.95 -16.86 -26.97
C ILE A 13 1.87 -15.80 -26.90
N VAL A 14 2.26 -14.52 -26.80
CA VAL A 14 1.30 -13.41 -26.69
C VAL A 14 0.42 -13.33 -27.92
N ARG A 15 1.00 -13.43 -29.12
CA ARG A 15 0.25 -13.41 -30.38
C ARG A 15 -0.73 -14.58 -30.46
N LYS A 16 -0.27 -15.80 -30.17
CA LYS A 16 -1.11 -17.00 -30.24
C LYS A 16 -2.22 -17.00 -29.18
N ALA A 17 -1.98 -16.38 -28.02
CA ALA A 17 -3.01 -16.13 -27.01
C ALA A 17 -4.03 -15.04 -27.39
N GLN A 18 -3.70 -14.16 -28.35
CA GLN A 18 -4.60 -13.12 -28.88
C GLN A 18 -5.39 -13.56 -30.11
N GLU A 19 -4.84 -14.48 -30.92
CA GLU A 19 -5.50 -15.05 -32.11
C GLU A 19 -6.70 -15.95 -31.73
N ASP A 20 -6.64 -16.60 -30.57
CA ASP A 20 -7.69 -17.47 -30.04
C ASP A 20 -8.78 -16.66 -29.30
N GLN A 21 -9.41 -15.70 -30.00
CA GLN A 21 -10.33 -14.70 -29.41
C GLN A 21 -11.53 -15.28 -28.62
N ASP A 22 -11.94 -16.53 -28.90
CA ASP A 22 -13.01 -17.23 -28.19
C ASP A 22 -12.51 -18.07 -27.00
N SER A 23 -11.19 -18.26 -26.88
CA SER A 23 -10.55 -19.05 -25.84
C SER A 23 -9.85 -18.14 -24.84
N ASP A 24 -10.55 -17.81 -23.75
CA ASP A 24 -9.99 -17.07 -22.61
C ASP A 24 -8.95 -17.88 -21.79
N ARG A 25 -8.56 -19.05 -22.34
CA ARG A 25 -7.58 -20.01 -21.84
C ARG A 25 -6.20 -19.71 -22.47
N PRO A 26 -5.13 -19.62 -21.66
CA PRO A 26 -3.77 -19.55 -22.20
C PRO A 26 -3.33 -20.87 -22.90
N LEU A 27 -2.20 -20.85 -23.59
CA LEU A 27 -1.66 -22.05 -24.25
C LEU A 27 -1.26 -23.12 -23.24
N THR A 28 -1.78 -24.34 -23.35
CA THR A 28 -1.30 -25.46 -22.53
C THR A 28 0.21 -25.64 -22.66
N ARG A 29 0.79 -26.28 -21.65
CA ARG A 29 2.20 -26.65 -21.66
C ARG A 29 2.63 -27.36 -22.95
N LYS A 30 1.79 -28.26 -23.47
CA LYS A 30 2.06 -28.97 -24.73
C LYS A 30 2.04 -28.04 -25.94
N GLU A 31 1.07 -27.12 -26.01
CA GLU A 31 1.00 -26.12 -27.09
C GLU A 31 2.16 -25.10 -27.03
N MET A 32 2.64 -24.77 -25.83
CA MET A 32 3.84 -23.94 -25.63
C MET A 32 5.11 -24.68 -26.05
N GLU A 33 5.20 -25.98 -25.75
CA GLU A 33 6.31 -26.84 -26.16
C GLU A 33 6.35 -27.01 -27.68
N GLU A 34 5.22 -27.33 -28.31
CA GLU A 34 5.09 -27.41 -29.77
C GLU A 34 5.45 -26.07 -30.44
N LEU A 35 5.01 -24.95 -29.86
CA LEU A 35 5.38 -23.62 -30.33
C LEU A 35 6.89 -23.37 -30.22
N ALA A 36 7.49 -23.66 -29.07
CA ALA A 36 8.93 -23.51 -28.85
C ALA A 36 9.75 -24.34 -29.86
N LEU A 37 9.38 -25.62 -30.06
CA LEU A 37 9.99 -26.50 -31.04
C LEU A 37 9.84 -25.97 -32.47
N SER A 38 8.66 -25.45 -32.84
CA SER A 38 8.43 -24.84 -34.16
C SER A 38 9.28 -23.58 -34.41
N MET A 39 9.73 -22.93 -33.35
CA MET A 39 10.61 -21.76 -33.39
C MET A 39 12.10 -22.13 -33.36
N GLY A 40 12.42 -23.43 -33.36
CA GLY A 40 13.79 -23.93 -33.38
C GLY A 40 14.42 -24.12 -32.00
N LEU A 41 13.65 -23.98 -30.91
CA LEU A 41 14.15 -24.34 -29.58
C LEU A 41 14.20 -25.86 -29.45
N THR A 42 15.20 -26.37 -28.74
CA THR A 42 15.24 -27.77 -28.33
C THR A 42 14.35 -27.98 -27.09
N GLU A 43 13.96 -29.23 -26.82
CA GLU A 43 13.26 -29.57 -25.58
C GLU A 43 14.04 -29.16 -24.33
N GLU A 44 15.38 -29.24 -24.38
CA GLU A 44 16.25 -28.85 -23.28
C GLU A 44 16.16 -27.34 -23.03
N GLN A 45 16.25 -26.52 -24.08
CA GLN A 45 16.09 -25.07 -23.98
C GLN A 45 14.69 -24.69 -23.47
N PHE A 46 13.65 -25.40 -23.92
CA PHE A 46 12.29 -25.20 -23.40
C PHE A 46 12.20 -25.53 -21.91
N ARG A 47 12.81 -26.64 -21.46
CA ARG A 47 12.89 -26.98 -20.03
C ARG A 47 13.63 -25.91 -19.23
N GLU A 48 14.74 -25.38 -19.75
CA GLU A 48 15.47 -24.27 -19.14
C GLU A 48 14.62 -23.01 -18.99
N LEU A 49 13.80 -22.68 -19.99
CA LEU A 49 12.84 -21.57 -19.91
C LEU A 49 11.82 -21.78 -18.79
N MET A 50 11.27 -22.98 -18.65
CA MET A 50 10.33 -23.27 -17.56
C MET A 50 10.98 -23.10 -16.19
N VAL A 51 12.23 -23.53 -16.03
CA VAL A 51 13.01 -23.32 -14.80
C VAL A 51 13.27 -21.82 -14.58
N LYS A 52 13.59 -21.06 -15.63
CA LYS A 52 13.81 -19.62 -15.56
C LYS A 52 12.55 -18.88 -15.08
N ALA A 53 11.37 -19.26 -15.56
CA ALA A 53 10.10 -18.71 -15.09
C ALA A 53 9.90 -18.93 -13.57
N ILE A 54 10.20 -20.13 -13.08
CA ILE A 54 10.12 -20.44 -11.64
C ILE A 54 11.07 -19.56 -10.83
N ARG A 55 12.31 -19.36 -11.32
CA ARG A 55 13.27 -18.45 -10.67
C ARG A 55 12.75 -17.03 -10.62
N HIS A 56 12.23 -16.50 -11.72
CA HIS A 56 11.61 -15.16 -11.74
C HIS A 56 10.46 -15.04 -10.74
N THR A 57 9.59 -16.05 -10.61
CA THR A 57 8.53 -16.03 -9.58
C THR A 57 9.10 -15.99 -8.16
N GLN A 58 10.17 -16.75 -7.88
CA GLN A 58 10.83 -16.75 -6.58
C GLN A 58 11.51 -15.41 -6.28
N THR A 59 12.17 -14.81 -7.27
CA THR A 59 12.80 -13.50 -7.16
C THR A 59 11.74 -12.41 -6.93
N ALA A 60 10.66 -12.42 -7.72
CA ALA A 60 9.54 -11.51 -7.55
C ALA A 60 9.00 -11.55 -6.12
N ARG A 61 8.79 -12.76 -5.57
CA ARG A 61 8.37 -12.92 -4.17
C ARG A 61 9.33 -12.24 -3.20
N ARG A 62 10.65 -12.45 -3.34
CA ARG A 62 11.65 -11.85 -2.44
C ARG A 62 11.60 -10.33 -2.48
N PHE A 63 11.44 -9.73 -3.66
CA PHE A 63 11.28 -8.29 -3.79
C PHE A 63 9.99 -7.77 -3.16
N LEU A 64 8.86 -8.46 -3.40
CA LEU A 64 7.56 -8.08 -2.84
C LEU A 64 7.49 -8.25 -1.32
N ASP A 65 8.17 -9.26 -0.77
CA ASP A 65 8.31 -9.47 0.68
C ASP A 65 9.13 -8.33 1.34
N GLN A 66 9.93 -7.59 0.55
CA GLN A 66 10.70 -6.41 0.97
C GLN A 66 10.04 -5.08 0.58
N ASN A 67 8.78 -5.10 0.10
CA ASN A 67 8.06 -3.94 -0.45
C ASN A 67 8.73 -3.26 -1.66
N ASN A 68 9.66 -3.93 -2.34
CA ASN A 68 10.21 -3.44 -3.60
C ASN A 68 9.31 -3.89 -4.76
N TYR A 69 8.20 -3.17 -4.94
CA TYR A 69 7.18 -3.55 -5.93
C TYR A 69 7.61 -3.27 -7.37
N GLU A 70 8.58 -2.38 -7.64
CA GLU A 70 9.07 -2.12 -9.00
C GLU A 70 9.84 -3.32 -9.57
N ASP A 71 10.85 -3.79 -8.83
CA ASP A 71 11.61 -4.98 -9.23
C ASP A 71 10.74 -6.24 -9.14
N GLY A 72 9.88 -6.32 -8.12
CA GLY A 72 8.91 -7.41 -7.98
C GLY A 72 7.96 -7.50 -9.18
N LEU A 73 7.47 -6.36 -9.66
CA LEU A 73 6.61 -6.28 -10.84
C LEU A 73 7.34 -6.73 -12.11
N LYS A 74 8.59 -6.29 -12.30
CA LYS A 74 9.42 -6.68 -13.44
C LYS A 74 9.64 -8.20 -13.48
N GLU A 75 10.04 -8.77 -12.35
CA GLU A 75 10.27 -10.22 -12.24
C GLU A 75 8.98 -11.03 -12.41
N ALA A 76 7.86 -10.59 -11.82
CA ALA A 76 6.58 -11.25 -11.99
C ALA A 76 6.10 -11.23 -13.45
N LYS A 77 6.31 -10.11 -14.17
CA LYS A 77 6.04 -10.00 -15.62
C LYS A 77 6.88 -10.99 -16.42
N ASN A 78 8.18 -11.06 -16.14
CA ASN A 78 9.07 -12.02 -16.81
C ASN A 78 8.62 -13.46 -16.58
N ALA A 79 8.22 -13.80 -15.35
CA ALA A 79 7.75 -15.14 -15.02
C ALA A 79 6.52 -15.54 -15.86
N VAL A 80 5.47 -14.70 -15.89
CA VAL A 80 4.24 -15.01 -16.64
C VAL A 80 4.41 -14.89 -18.15
N ALA A 81 5.36 -14.08 -18.62
CA ALA A 81 5.69 -13.97 -20.04
C ALA A 81 6.36 -15.25 -20.56
N ILE A 82 7.25 -15.86 -19.77
CA ILE A 82 7.91 -17.12 -20.13
C ILE A 82 6.96 -18.31 -19.99
N ASN A 83 6.21 -18.36 -18.88
CA ASN A 83 5.28 -19.43 -18.59
C ASN A 83 4.01 -18.89 -17.90
N PRO A 84 2.92 -18.69 -18.65
CA PRO A 84 1.63 -18.27 -18.10
C PRO A 84 1.05 -19.22 -17.03
N TYR A 85 1.52 -20.46 -16.95
CA TYR A 85 1.08 -21.48 -15.99
C TYR A 85 2.05 -21.65 -14.82
N VAL A 86 3.09 -20.80 -14.72
CA VAL A 86 4.01 -20.89 -13.60
C VAL A 86 3.26 -20.70 -12.29
N GLU A 87 3.48 -21.64 -11.37
CA GLU A 87 2.81 -21.63 -10.07
C GLU A 87 3.04 -20.26 -9.39
N LYS A 88 1.95 -19.63 -8.93
CA LYS A 88 1.96 -18.31 -8.27
C LYS A 88 2.44 -17.12 -9.12
N GLY A 89 2.74 -17.29 -10.42
CA GLY A 89 3.19 -16.18 -11.27
C GLY A 89 2.19 -15.02 -11.31
N TYR A 90 0.94 -15.31 -11.67
CA TYR A 90 -0.12 -14.30 -11.70
C TYR A 90 -0.50 -13.75 -10.32
N SER A 91 -0.37 -14.52 -9.23
CA SER A 91 -0.65 -13.99 -7.89
C SER A 91 0.47 -13.09 -7.36
N MET A 92 1.73 -13.29 -7.77
CA MET A 92 2.80 -12.31 -7.56
C MET A 92 2.57 -11.05 -8.39
N LEU A 93 2.18 -11.20 -9.66
CA LEU A 93 1.88 -10.06 -10.53
C LEU A 93 0.73 -9.20 -9.96
N ALA A 94 -0.33 -9.85 -9.46
CA ALA A 94 -1.44 -9.18 -8.80
C ALA A 94 -1.00 -8.43 -7.55
N LEU A 95 -0.16 -9.05 -6.70
CA LEU A 95 0.37 -8.41 -5.50
C LEU A 95 1.26 -7.21 -5.83
N ALA A 96 2.12 -7.32 -6.84
CA ALA A 96 3.00 -6.23 -7.25
C ALA A 96 2.22 -5.00 -7.72
N TYR A 97 1.24 -5.19 -8.62
CA TYR A 97 0.36 -4.11 -9.04
C TYR A 97 -0.49 -3.56 -7.89
N PHE A 98 -0.95 -4.42 -6.98
CA PHE A 98 -1.70 -3.98 -5.81
C PHE A 98 -0.87 -3.11 -4.87
N GLN A 99 0.35 -3.51 -4.55
CA GLN A 99 1.29 -2.70 -3.74
C GLN A 99 1.59 -1.37 -4.42
N LYS A 100 1.84 -1.37 -5.74
CA LYS A 100 2.07 -0.15 -6.52
C LYS A 100 0.84 0.77 -6.53
N TYR A 101 -0.37 0.23 -6.65
CA TYR A 101 -1.62 0.98 -6.52
C TYR A 101 -1.79 1.57 -5.11
N GLN A 102 -1.45 0.83 -4.07
CA GLN A 102 -1.52 1.34 -2.69
C GLN A 102 -0.57 2.51 -2.47
N ASP A 103 0.61 2.48 -3.10
CA ASP A 103 1.63 3.52 -2.96
C ASP A 103 1.34 4.76 -3.82
N LEU A 104 0.96 4.56 -5.09
CA LEU A 104 0.83 5.65 -6.06
C LEU A 104 -0.62 6.08 -6.34
N GLY A 105 -1.61 5.29 -5.95
CA GLY A 105 -3.03 5.55 -6.20
C GLY A 105 -3.49 5.43 -7.66
N ASP A 106 -2.62 4.99 -8.58
CA ASP A 106 -2.96 4.89 -10.01
C ASP A 106 -4.03 3.80 -10.27
N TYR A 107 -5.18 4.22 -10.79
CA TYR A 107 -6.29 3.34 -11.11
C TYR A 107 -5.92 2.24 -12.13
N ASN A 108 -5.00 2.49 -13.05
CA ASN A 108 -4.55 1.49 -14.00
C ASN A 108 -3.86 0.32 -13.30
N ASP A 109 -3.03 0.57 -12.29
CA ASP A 109 -2.38 -0.48 -11.52
C ASP A 109 -3.42 -1.32 -10.76
N ARG A 110 -4.49 -0.70 -10.26
CA ARG A 110 -5.63 -1.45 -9.69
C ARG A 110 -6.29 -2.37 -10.72
N VAL A 111 -6.57 -1.89 -11.93
CA VAL A 111 -7.20 -2.71 -12.99
C VAL A 111 -6.30 -3.89 -13.34
N GLN A 112 -4.99 -3.65 -13.44
CA GLN A 112 -4.01 -4.70 -13.71
C GLN A 112 -3.90 -5.71 -12.56
N ALA A 113 -3.97 -5.26 -11.30
CA ALA A 113 -4.01 -6.12 -10.13
C ALA A 113 -5.25 -7.02 -10.14
N GLU A 114 -6.43 -6.47 -10.43
CA GLU A 114 -7.70 -7.21 -10.54
C GLU A 114 -7.63 -8.26 -11.65
N TYR A 115 -7.16 -7.86 -12.84
CA TYR A 115 -6.98 -8.77 -13.97
C TYR A 115 -6.04 -9.94 -13.65
N ALA A 116 -4.86 -9.64 -13.09
CA ALA A 116 -3.88 -10.66 -12.73
C ALA A 116 -4.42 -11.61 -11.65
N ALA A 117 -5.14 -11.10 -10.64
CA ALA A 117 -5.74 -11.92 -9.60
C ALA A 117 -6.83 -12.85 -10.17
N GLN A 118 -7.66 -12.36 -11.10
CA GLN A 118 -8.64 -13.20 -11.80
C GLN A 118 -7.97 -14.32 -12.61
N LYS A 119 -6.88 -14.01 -13.33
CA LYS A 119 -6.11 -15.05 -14.06
C LYS A 119 -5.49 -16.06 -13.09
N ALA A 120 -4.97 -15.64 -11.94
CA ALA A 120 -4.49 -16.54 -10.90
C ALA A 120 -5.60 -17.49 -10.38
N LEU A 121 -6.81 -16.98 -10.13
CA LEU A 121 -7.95 -17.78 -9.67
C LEU A 121 -8.49 -18.75 -10.73
N LYS A 122 -8.39 -18.39 -12.01
CA LYS A 122 -8.71 -19.31 -13.12
C LYS A 122 -7.73 -20.49 -13.18
N LEU A 123 -6.45 -20.27 -12.86
CA LEU A 123 -5.43 -21.32 -12.81
C LEU A 123 -5.51 -22.15 -11.52
N ASN A 124 -5.77 -21.49 -10.39
CA ASN A 124 -5.91 -22.11 -9.09
C ASN A 124 -6.94 -21.34 -8.25
N SER A 125 -8.15 -21.91 -8.13
CA SER A 125 -9.25 -21.30 -7.37
C SER A 125 -8.98 -21.11 -5.87
N HIS A 126 -7.94 -21.75 -5.34
CA HIS A 126 -7.54 -21.70 -3.93
C HIS A 126 -6.27 -20.86 -3.72
N ASP A 127 -5.84 -20.04 -4.69
CA ASP A 127 -4.70 -19.15 -4.49
C ASP A 127 -5.04 -18.04 -3.47
N GLN A 128 -4.61 -18.25 -2.23
CA GLN A 128 -4.90 -17.34 -1.11
C GLN A 128 -4.40 -15.91 -1.37
N ARG A 129 -3.29 -15.74 -2.10
CA ARG A 129 -2.75 -14.40 -2.39
C ARG A 129 -3.66 -13.66 -3.35
N ALA A 130 -4.13 -14.33 -4.41
CA ALA A 130 -5.10 -13.75 -5.33
C ALA A 130 -6.43 -13.42 -4.65
N ILE A 131 -6.93 -14.30 -3.77
CA ILE A 131 -8.13 -14.05 -2.94
C ILE A 131 -7.95 -12.80 -2.09
N ASN A 132 -6.81 -12.66 -1.43
CA ASN A 132 -6.51 -11.52 -0.57
C ASN A 132 -6.49 -10.19 -1.36
N VAL A 133 -5.83 -10.17 -2.53
CA VAL A 133 -5.79 -8.99 -3.41
C VAL A 133 -7.20 -8.62 -3.88
N MET A 134 -8.00 -9.58 -4.37
CA MET A 134 -9.38 -9.34 -4.81
C MET A 134 -10.26 -8.81 -3.67
N SER A 135 -10.12 -9.36 -2.47
CA SER A 135 -10.85 -8.93 -1.28
C SER A 135 -10.51 -7.49 -0.90
N ALA A 136 -9.22 -7.14 -0.91
CA ALA A 136 -8.73 -5.78 -0.63
C ALA A 136 -9.27 -4.77 -1.66
N LEU A 137 -9.12 -5.06 -2.96
CA LEU A 137 -9.63 -4.20 -4.05
C LEU A 137 -11.15 -4.02 -4.01
N SER A 138 -11.90 -5.05 -3.59
CA SER A 138 -13.35 -5.00 -3.46
C SER A 138 -13.80 -4.11 -2.29
N LYS A 139 -13.06 -4.11 -1.17
CA LYS A 139 -13.33 -3.22 -0.03
C LYS A 139 -13.14 -1.76 -0.41
N ASP A 140 -12.07 -1.45 -1.16
CA ASP A 140 -11.78 -0.13 -1.71
C ASP A 140 -12.89 0.42 -2.63
N LYS A 141 -13.53 -0.46 -3.40
CA LYS A 141 -14.67 -0.07 -4.26
C LYS A 141 -15.93 0.25 -3.44
N ARG A 142 -16.14 -0.44 -2.31
CA ARG A 142 -17.33 -0.24 -1.46
C ARG A 142 -17.25 1.05 -0.65
N THR A 143 -16.05 1.43 -0.20
CA THR A 143 -15.82 2.72 0.46
C THR A 143 -16.03 3.87 -0.53
N LYS A 144 -15.40 3.83 -1.71
CA LYS A 144 -15.54 4.89 -2.74
C LYS A 144 -16.94 4.97 -3.40
N SER A 145 -17.70 3.86 -3.52
CA SER A 145 -19.05 3.91 -4.16
C SER A 145 -20.17 4.43 -3.25
N LYS A 146 -19.95 4.48 -1.93
CA LYS A 146 -20.92 5.07 -0.99
C LYS A 146 -21.02 6.58 -1.13
N ASP A 147 -19.97 7.23 -1.62
CA ASP A 147 -19.94 8.68 -1.87
C ASP A 147 -20.55 9.06 -3.23
N ASN A 148 -20.32 8.26 -4.27
CA ASN A 148 -20.82 8.60 -5.61
C ASN A 148 -22.35 8.47 -5.78
N LYS A 149 -23.03 7.58 -5.05
CA LYS A 149 -24.51 7.50 -5.10
C LYS A 149 -25.19 8.71 -4.45
N ARG A 150 -24.55 9.34 -3.47
CA ARG A 150 -25.03 10.61 -2.88
C ARG A 150 -24.84 11.76 -3.86
N ILE A 151 -23.74 11.79 -4.61
CA ILE A 151 -23.46 12.81 -5.62
C ILE A 151 -24.49 12.81 -6.77
N TYR A 152 -24.90 11.65 -7.30
CA TYR A 152 -25.91 11.62 -8.38
C TYR A 152 -27.32 12.05 -7.91
N ILE A 153 -27.69 11.76 -6.66
CA ILE A 153 -28.95 12.23 -6.07
C ILE A 153 -28.91 13.74 -5.85
N VAL A 154 -27.76 14.28 -5.43
CA VAL A 154 -27.53 15.73 -5.29
C VAL A 154 -27.52 16.44 -6.64
N LEU A 155 -26.90 15.86 -7.68
CA LEU A 155 -26.87 16.45 -9.03
C LEU A 155 -28.25 16.46 -9.70
N ALA A 156 -29.05 15.40 -9.50
CA ALA A 156 -30.43 15.34 -9.99
C ALA A 156 -31.35 16.35 -9.26
N ALA A 157 -31.14 16.55 -7.96
CA ALA A 157 -31.81 17.60 -7.19
C ALA A 157 -31.38 19.01 -7.64
N LEU A 158 -30.11 19.19 -8.00
CA LEU A 158 -29.55 20.45 -8.52
C LEU A 158 -30.18 20.85 -9.86
N ILE A 159 -30.33 19.90 -10.79
CA ILE A 159 -30.95 20.15 -12.11
C ILE A 159 -32.44 20.51 -11.97
N MET A 160 -33.15 19.88 -11.03
CA MET A 160 -34.54 20.20 -10.73
C MET A 160 -34.69 21.58 -10.07
N ALA A 161 -33.74 21.96 -9.21
CA ALA A 161 -33.69 23.29 -8.60
C ALA A 161 -33.33 24.40 -9.61
N ILE A 162 -32.51 24.12 -10.63
CA ILE A 162 -32.17 25.07 -11.70
C ILE A 162 -33.37 25.33 -12.62
N ALA A 163 -34.17 24.30 -12.93
CA ALA A 163 -35.38 24.46 -13.74
C ALA A 163 -36.47 25.27 -13.03
N ILE A 164 -36.61 25.12 -11.70
CA ILE A 164 -37.51 25.93 -10.87
C ILE A 164 -36.93 27.34 -10.68
N GLY A 165 -35.59 27.45 -10.56
CA GLY A 165 -34.87 28.72 -10.42
C GLY A 165 -34.96 29.62 -11.66
N ALA A 166 -34.89 29.07 -12.88
CA ALA A 166 -34.96 29.86 -14.11
C ALA A 166 -36.31 30.58 -14.32
N VAL A 167 -37.40 30.01 -13.82
CA VAL A 167 -38.75 30.63 -13.88
C VAL A 167 -38.90 31.75 -12.84
N VAL A 168 -38.19 31.65 -11.71
CA VAL A 168 -38.19 32.67 -10.63
C VAL A 168 -37.19 33.80 -10.91
N PHE A 169 -36.09 33.53 -11.63
CA PHE A 169 -35.01 34.48 -11.92
C PHE A 169 -35.43 35.66 -12.83
N ILE A 170 -36.46 35.48 -13.67
CA ILE A 170 -36.99 36.58 -14.51
C ILE A 170 -37.87 37.54 -13.70
N ALA A 171 -38.41 37.10 -12.55
CA ALA A 171 -39.38 37.89 -11.78
C ALA A 171 -38.74 38.79 -10.68
N LEU A 172 -37.50 38.52 -10.25
CA LEU A 172 -36.91 39.14 -9.04
C LEU A 172 -35.51 39.74 -9.26
N GLY A 173 -35.18 40.16 -10.48
CA GLY A 173 -33.87 40.73 -10.85
C GLY A 173 -33.57 42.14 -10.33
N LYS A 174 -33.84 42.46 -9.05
CA LYS A 174 -33.46 43.76 -8.47
C LYS A 174 -32.86 43.76 -7.06
N GLN A 175 -32.65 42.61 -6.41
CA GLN A 175 -32.03 42.56 -5.08
C GLN A 175 -31.29 41.24 -4.83
N ILE A 176 -30.15 40.98 -5.47
CA ILE A 176 -29.27 39.87 -5.07
C ILE A 176 -27.81 40.24 -5.36
N ASP A 177 -27.19 41.02 -4.48
CA ASP A 177 -25.72 41.07 -4.34
C ASP A 177 -25.24 40.24 -3.13
N ASP A 178 -26.14 39.76 -2.25
CA ASP A 178 -25.76 39.12 -0.98
C ASP A 178 -25.78 37.57 -0.97
N ALA A 179 -26.13 36.91 -2.08
CA ALA A 179 -26.31 35.44 -2.10
C ALA A 179 -25.16 34.63 -2.75
N MET A 180 -24.10 35.29 -3.25
CA MET A 180 -22.94 34.59 -3.82
C MET A 180 -21.87 34.18 -2.79
N ASP A 181 -21.89 34.73 -1.57
CA ASP A 181 -20.87 34.45 -0.54
C ASP A 181 -21.05 33.10 0.18
N GLN A 182 -22.26 32.54 0.23
CA GLN A 182 -22.51 31.33 1.04
C GLN A 182 -22.07 30.02 0.37
N GLN A 183 -21.86 30.00 -0.95
CA GLN A 183 -21.45 28.78 -1.65
C GLN A 183 -19.93 28.57 -1.63
N ASP A 184 -19.13 29.63 -1.54
CA ASP A 184 -17.67 29.56 -1.53
C ASP A 184 -17.12 29.19 -0.13
N GLN A 185 -17.74 29.70 0.94
CA GLN A 185 -17.40 29.37 2.34
C GLN A 185 -17.53 27.87 2.67
N ASN A 186 -18.50 27.19 2.07
CA ASN A 186 -18.67 25.75 2.28
C ASN A 186 -17.54 24.93 1.61
N SER A 187 -16.92 25.44 0.54
CA SER A 187 -15.82 24.75 -0.15
C SER A 187 -14.51 24.87 0.64
N THR A 188 -14.23 26.04 1.22
CA THR A 188 -13.02 26.30 2.01
C THR A 188 -13.06 25.56 3.34
N LYS A 189 -14.24 25.49 3.98
CA LYS A 189 -14.45 24.69 5.18
C LYS A 189 -14.19 23.19 4.96
N ASN A 190 -14.65 22.63 3.83
CA ASN A 190 -14.40 21.23 3.52
C ASN A 190 -12.89 20.93 3.32
N GLN A 191 -12.14 21.84 2.69
CA GLN A 191 -10.68 21.69 2.55
C GLN A 191 -9.95 21.68 3.90
N LEU A 192 -10.40 22.49 4.86
CA LEU A 192 -9.87 22.48 6.22
C LEU A 192 -10.15 21.16 6.94
N ILE A 193 -11.37 20.63 6.81
CA ILE A 193 -11.76 19.33 7.37
C ILE A 193 -10.89 18.21 6.80
N GLU A 194 -10.76 18.12 5.48
CA GLU A 194 -9.97 17.07 4.81
C GLU A 194 -8.48 17.12 5.25
N ALA A 195 -7.92 18.33 5.37
CA ALA A 195 -6.55 18.50 5.83
C ALA A 195 -6.38 18.10 7.31
N GLU A 196 -7.34 18.45 8.17
CA GLU A 196 -7.33 18.05 9.59
C GLU A 196 -7.48 16.53 9.75
N GLU A 197 -8.40 15.90 9.00
CA GLU A 197 -8.57 14.45 8.97
C GLU A 197 -7.30 13.74 8.50
N THR A 198 -6.59 14.29 7.51
CA THR A 198 -5.30 13.76 7.05
C THR A 198 -4.27 13.78 8.19
N VAL A 199 -4.14 14.90 8.91
CA VAL A 199 -3.24 14.99 10.07
C VAL A 199 -3.63 13.96 11.14
N ASN A 200 -4.91 13.90 11.51
CA ASN A 200 -5.40 12.97 12.53
C ASN A 200 -5.18 11.50 12.13
N SER A 201 -5.28 11.17 10.84
CA SER A 201 -5.04 9.82 10.33
C SER A 201 -3.57 9.40 10.51
N ILE A 202 -2.62 10.29 10.18
CA ILE A 202 -1.19 10.01 10.34
C ILE A 202 -0.82 9.92 11.83
N GLU A 203 -1.37 10.80 12.69
CA GLU A 203 -1.20 10.71 14.15
C GLU A 203 -1.67 9.35 14.70
N MET A 204 -2.80 8.84 14.20
CA MET A 204 -3.31 7.52 14.57
C MET A 204 -2.37 6.40 14.13
N GLU A 205 -1.81 6.46 12.91
CA GLU A 205 -0.86 5.46 12.45
C GLU A 205 0.43 5.44 13.27
N ILE A 206 0.96 6.62 13.63
CA ILE A 206 2.12 6.74 14.52
C ILE A 206 1.81 6.07 15.86
N LYS A 207 0.63 6.34 16.43
CA LYS A 207 0.22 5.72 17.69
C LYS A 207 0.14 4.20 17.61
N VAL A 208 -0.39 3.67 16.51
CA VAL A 208 -0.46 2.21 16.28
C VAL A 208 0.94 1.58 16.21
N GLU A 209 1.88 2.21 15.49
CA GLU A 209 3.25 1.68 15.39
C GLU A 209 4.02 1.88 16.71
N GLN A 210 3.74 2.93 17.50
CA GLN A 210 4.26 3.08 18.86
C GLN A 210 3.76 1.97 19.79
N ASP A 211 2.46 1.65 19.75
CA ASP A 211 1.88 0.55 20.53
C ASP A 211 2.49 -0.80 20.12
N ARG A 212 2.69 -1.01 18.82
CA ARG A 212 3.38 -2.19 18.29
C ARG A 212 4.82 -2.27 18.78
N LYS A 213 5.59 -1.18 18.68
CA LYS A 213 6.97 -1.10 19.19
C LYS A 213 7.01 -1.44 20.68
N ARG A 214 6.09 -0.91 21.47
CA ARG A 214 5.97 -1.21 22.91
C ARG A 214 5.67 -2.68 23.17
N SER A 215 4.80 -3.33 22.38
CA SER A 215 4.56 -4.78 22.46
C SER A 215 5.83 -5.58 22.15
N LEU A 216 6.53 -5.23 21.07
CA LEU A 216 7.77 -5.89 20.67
C LEU A 216 8.86 -5.73 21.74
N ILE A 217 8.99 -4.55 22.35
CA ILE A 217 9.92 -4.34 23.47
C ILE A 217 9.53 -5.19 24.68
N ARG A 218 8.23 -5.31 24.99
CA ARG A 218 7.73 -6.18 26.07
C ARG A 218 8.11 -7.63 25.86
N GLU A 219 7.91 -8.13 24.65
CA GLU A 219 8.27 -9.50 24.25
C GLU A 219 9.80 -9.68 24.30
N PHE A 220 10.54 -8.69 23.79
CA PHE A 220 12.00 -8.68 23.82
C PHE A 220 12.57 -8.73 25.23
N ILE A 221 11.98 -8.02 26.19
CA ILE A 221 12.39 -8.09 27.61
C ILE A 221 12.37 -9.54 28.11
N ALA A 222 11.38 -10.35 27.71
CA ALA A 222 11.29 -11.74 28.18
C ALA A 222 12.45 -12.61 27.71
N ILE A 223 12.97 -12.36 26.50
CA ILE A 223 14.02 -13.18 25.85
C ILE A 223 15.40 -12.52 25.84
N GLY A 224 15.49 -11.24 26.20
CA GLY A 224 16.70 -10.44 26.10
C GLY A 224 17.79 -10.87 27.09
N PRO A 225 19.07 -10.56 26.79
CA PRO A 225 20.21 -10.98 27.61
C PRO A 225 20.13 -10.46 29.05
N GLU A 226 20.49 -11.31 30.01
CA GLU A 226 20.50 -10.98 31.44
C GLU A 226 21.73 -11.56 32.15
N SER A 227 22.89 -11.38 31.52
CA SER A 227 24.17 -11.93 31.96
C SER A 227 24.92 -11.02 32.95
N SER A 228 24.61 -9.72 32.97
CA SER A 228 25.29 -8.73 33.82
C SER A 228 24.32 -7.99 34.74
N HIS A 229 24.85 -7.48 35.87
CA HIS A 229 24.06 -6.66 36.80
C HIS A 229 23.48 -5.41 36.12
N ALA A 230 24.21 -4.82 35.18
CA ALA A 230 23.73 -3.68 34.38
C ALA A 230 22.53 -4.07 33.50
N GLN A 231 22.59 -5.22 32.83
CA GLN A 231 21.49 -5.74 32.02
C GLN A 231 20.24 -5.99 32.86
N THR A 232 20.37 -6.64 34.03
CA THR A 232 19.23 -6.85 34.95
C THR A 232 18.60 -5.53 35.39
N LYS A 233 19.41 -4.50 35.70
CA LYS A 233 18.90 -3.18 36.11
C LYS A 233 18.13 -2.51 34.97
N LEU A 234 18.67 -2.50 33.76
CA LEU A 234 18.04 -1.88 32.58
C LEU A 234 16.78 -2.62 32.15
N LYS A 235 16.79 -3.96 32.19
CA LYS A 235 15.63 -4.80 31.92
C LYS A 235 14.48 -4.51 32.89
N LYS A 236 14.77 -4.33 34.20
CA LYS A 236 13.76 -3.89 35.19
C LYS A 236 13.21 -2.49 34.89
N LYS A 237 14.08 -1.53 34.53
CA LYS A 237 13.66 -0.17 34.13
C LYS A 237 12.73 -0.23 32.91
N LEU A 238 13.07 -1.01 31.89
CA LEU A 238 12.25 -1.21 30.70
C LEU A 238 10.90 -1.84 31.02
N SER A 239 10.85 -2.88 31.87
CA SER A 239 9.59 -3.50 32.29
C SER A 239 8.65 -2.50 32.96
N PHE A 240 9.20 -1.60 33.77
CA PHE A 240 8.44 -0.52 34.41
C PHE A 240 7.91 0.50 33.38
N LEU A 241 8.77 1.00 32.49
CA LEU A 241 8.40 1.94 31.43
C LEU A 241 7.30 1.39 30.50
N VAL A 242 7.38 0.11 30.15
CA VAL A 242 6.40 -0.58 29.30
C VAL A 242 5.05 -0.81 30.01
N ALA A 243 5.05 -0.94 31.34
CA ALA A 243 3.85 -1.21 32.13
C ALA A 243 3.08 0.07 32.48
N ASP A 244 3.79 1.12 32.89
CA ASP A 244 3.19 2.37 33.35
C ASP A 244 2.75 3.29 32.19
N GLY A 245 3.06 2.90 30.95
CA GLY A 245 2.67 3.66 29.78
C GLY A 245 3.44 4.97 29.61
N ILE A 246 4.64 5.05 30.17
CA ILE A 246 5.50 6.24 30.27
C ILE A 246 5.87 6.77 28.87
N ASP A 247 6.27 8.04 28.83
CA ASP A 247 6.78 8.80 27.69
C ASP A 247 7.59 7.89 26.71
N PRO A 248 7.17 7.82 25.43
CA PRO A 248 7.90 7.09 24.39
C PRO A 248 9.40 7.44 24.32
N SER A 249 9.77 8.69 24.61
CA SER A 249 11.17 9.15 24.55
C SER A 249 12.04 8.44 25.60
N GLU A 250 11.55 8.31 26.83
CA GLU A 250 12.25 7.63 27.92
C GLU A 250 12.38 6.13 27.67
N LEU A 251 11.34 5.52 27.07
CA LEU A 251 11.37 4.11 26.68
C LEU A 251 12.46 3.85 25.63
N ASP A 252 12.56 4.72 24.64
CA ASP A 252 13.53 4.62 23.55
C ASP A 252 14.96 4.80 24.05
N GLU A 253 15.20 5.78 24.93
CA GLU A 253 16.50 6.00 25.54
C GLU A 253 16.92 4.80 26.40
N ALA A 254 16.02 4.28 27.24
CA ALA A 254 16.30 3.11 28.06
C ALA A 254 16.55 1.85 27.21
N PHE A 255 15.84 1.69 26.10
CA PHE A 255 16.02 0.56 25.20
C PHE A 255 17.36 0.64 24.46
N LYS A 256 17.75 1.84 24.01
CA LYS A 256 19.06 2.10 23.41
C LYS A 256 20.20 1.84 24.39
N GLU A 257 20.06 2.27 25.63
CA GLU A 257 21.02 1.98 26.70
C GLU A 257 21.13 0.47 26.93
N TYR A 258 20.01 -0.25 27.01
CA TYR A 258 20.00 -1.71 27.15
C TYR A 258 20.70 -2.41 25.97
N LYS A 259 20.38 -2.02 24.74
CA LYS A 259 20.99 -2.56 23.52
C LYS A 259 22.51 -2.36 23.48
N SER A 260 23.01 -1.25 24.02
CA SER A 260 24.45 -0.98 24.07
C SER A 260 25.24 -1.96 24.94
N THR A 261 24.57 -2.73 25.82
CA THR A 261 25.20 -3.73 26.69
C THR A 261 25.29 -5.11 26.06
N PHE A 262 24.80 -5.30 24.83
CA PHE A 262 24.75 -6.61 24.21
C PHE A 262 26.13 -7.06 23.73
N PRO A 263 26.43 -8.37 23.80
CA PRO A 263 27.63 -8.92 23.19
C PRO A 263 27.57 -8.77 21.66
N ALA A 264 28.73 -8.88 21.00
CA ALA A 264 28.83 -8.78 19.54
C ALA A 264 28.03 -9.89 18.81
N GLU A 265 27.95 -11.07 19.40
CA GLU A 265 27.18 -12.20 18.88
C GLU A 265 25.93 -12.42 19.74
N LEU A 266 24.77 -12.30 19.10
CA LEU A 266 23.46 -12.54 19.72
C LEU A 266 22.81 -13.78 19.10
N ASP A 267 21.97 -14.45 19.89
CA ASP A 267 21.10 -15.50 19.38
C ASP A 267 20.20 -14.98 18.23
N GLU A 268 19.95 -15.82 17.22
CA GLU A 268 19.17 -15.47 16.03
C GLU A 268 17.76 -14.96 16.37
N SER A 269 17.14 -15.52 17.42
CA SER A 269 15.82 -15.08 17.88
C SER A 269 15.84 -13.66 18.44
N ILE A 270 16.90 -13.31 19.18
CA ILE A 270 17.10 -11.97 19.74
C ILE A 270 17.37 -10.97 18.61
N GLN A 271 18.22 -11.32 17.64
CA GLN A 271 18.49 -10.49 16.47
C GLN A 271 17.21 -10.22 15.66
N THR A 272 16.39 -11.25 15.43
CA THR A 272 15.13 -11.11 14.70
C THR A 272 14.18 -10.12 15.38
N HIS A 273 14.05 -10.17 16.72
CA HIS A 273 13.22 -9.20 17.44
C HIS A 273 13.79 -7.79 17.39
N LEU A 274 15.11 -7.62 17.46
CA LEU A 274 15.74 -6.30 17.31
C LEU A 274 15.45 -5.70 15.93
N ILE A 275 15.55 -6.50 14.87
CA ILE A 275 15.22 -6.06 13.50
C ILE A 275 13.75 -5.61 13.42
N GLN A 276 12.83 -6.32 14.08
CA GLN A 276 11.41 -5.94 14.10
C GLN A 276 11.16 -4.63 14.86
N ILE A 277 11.85 -4.42 15.99
CA ILE A 277 11.76 -3.17 16.77
C ILE A 277 12.33 -2.00 15.96
N GLU A 278 13.49 -2.19 15.32
CA GLU A 278 14.09 -1.20 14.41
C GLU A 278 13.19 -0.88 13.22
N GLY A 279 12.52 -1.90 12.66
CA GLY A 279 11.55 -1.72 11.59
C GLY A 279 10.36 -0.85 12.00
N ALA A 280 9.83 -1.05 13.22
CA ALA A 280 8.78 -0.20 13.78
C ALA A 280 9.28 1.23 14.02
N GLU A 281 10.48 1.40 14.55
CA GLU A 281 11.10 2.71 14.78
C GLU A 281 11.30 3.50 13.47
N ASN A 282 11.82 2.84 12.43
CA ASN A 282 11.99 3.45 11.11
C ASN A 282 10.65 3.89 10.50
N ARG A 283 9.58 3.10 10.68
CA ARG A 283 8.25 3.46 10.21
C ARG A 283 7.68 4.66 10.97
N ILE A 284 7.84 4.72 12.29
CA ILE A 284 7.45 5.89 13.09
C ILE A 284 8.20 7.14 12.61
N ALA A 285 9.51 7.04 12.40
CA ALA A 285 10.31 8.15 11.90
C ALA A 285 9.84 8.65 10.51
N PHE A 286 9.52 7.72 9.60
CA PHE A 286 8.94 8.05 8.31
C PHE A 286 7.59 8.77 8.46
N GLN A 287 6.67 8.23 9.26
CA GLN A 287 5.35 8.81 9.49
C GLN A 287 5.41 10.18 10.17
N ARG A 288 6.37 10.42 11.07
CA ARG A 288 6.63 11.78 11.63
C ARG A 288 7.00 12.78 10.53
N GLY A 289 7.77 12.35 9.54
CA GLY A 289 8.07 13.15 8.35
C GLY A 289 6.81 13.51 7.55
N GLU A 290 5.92 12.55 7.34
CA GLU A 290 4.63 12.78 6.67
C GLU A 290 3.69 13.67 7.50
N LEU A 291 3.66 13.47 8.82
CA LEU A 291 2.88 14.28 9.75
C LEU A 291 3.31 15.75 9.68
N ALA A 292 4.62 16.03 9.71
CA ALA A 292 5.14 17.39 9.59
C ALA A 292 4.71 18.06 8.27
N LYS A 293 4.70 17.31 7.15
CA LYS A 293 4.20 17.82 5.86
C LYS A 293 2.70 18.11 5.92
N ALA A 294 1.90 17.22 6.50
CA ALA A 294 0.46 17.37 6.64
C ALA A 294 0.10 18.57 7.54
N ILE A 295 0.76 18.70 8.70
CA ILE A 295 0.60 19.84 9.62
C ILE A 295 0.95 21.15 8.93
N LYS A 296 2.03 21.18 8.13
CA LYS A 296 2.39 22.37 7.34
C LYS A 296 1.29 22.74 6.35
N ALA A 297 0.75 21.77 5.61
CA ALA A 297 -0.32 21.98 4.63
C ALA A 297 -1.60 22.49 5.32
N TYR A 298 -2.01 21.84 6.41
CA TYR A 298 -3.13 22.24 7.24
C TYR A 298 -2.95 23.67 7.79
N ASN A 299 -1.80 23.99 8.38
CA ASN A 299 -1.52 25.31 8.93
C ASN A 299 -1.52 26.43 7.86
N ILE A 300 -1.17 26.12 6.61
CA ILE A 300 -1.31 27.08 5.50
C ILE A 300 -2.79 27.38 5.24
N LEU A 301 -3.65 26.36 5.23
CA LEU A 301 -5.10 26.52 5.05
C LEU A 301 -5.72 27.30 6.23
N VAL A 302 -5.34 26.98 7.47
CA VAL A 302 -5.80 27.73 8.66
C VAL A 302 -5.38 29.19 8.61
N LYS A 303 -4.15 29.50 8.20
CA LYS A 303 -3.72 30.90 8.02
C LYS A 303 -4.51 31.64 6.94
N LYS A 304 -4.92 30.93 5.89
CA LYS A 304 -5.64 31.53 4.76
C LYS A 304 -7.13 31.72 5.03
N TYR A 305 -7.75 30.78 5.74
CA TYR A 305 -9.22 30.70 5.88
C TYR A 305 -9.71 30.65 7.33
N GLY A 306 -8.82 30.63 8.32
CA GLY A 306 -9.16 30.46 9.74
C GLY A 306 -9.87 31.66 10.36
N SER A 307 -9.77 32.86 9.78
CA SER A 307 -10.58 34.01 10.21
C SER A 307 -12.07 33.80 9.96
N GLU A 308 -12.42 33.03 8.93
CA GLU A 308 -13.80 32.68 8.58
C GLU A 308 -14.26 31.39 9.26
N ASN A 309 -13.31 30.56 9.73
CA ASN A 309 -13.56 29.27 10.37
C ASN A 309 -12.76 29.17 11.69
N PRO A 310 -13.17 29.88 12.77
CA PRO A 310 -12.41 30.00 14.01
C PRO A 310 -12.28 28.70 14.81
N GLU A 311 -13.02 27.65 14.46
CA GLU A 311 -12.88 26.33 15.05
C GLU A 311 -11.56 25.63 14.67
N PHE A 312 -10.95 26.00 13.54
CA PHE A 312 -9.67 25.41 13.11
C PHE A 312 -8.50 26.23 13.67
N GLN A 313 -7.69 25.59 14.49
CA GLN A 313 -6.53 26.21 15.12
C GLN A 313 -5.24 25.67 14.52
N LEU A 314 -4.16 26.45 14.59
CA LEU A 314 -2.84 26.00 14.16
C LEU A 314 -2.41 24.80 15.00
N LYS A 315 -1.93 23.74 14.33
CA LYS A 315 -1.32 22.58 14.98
C LYS A 315 0.17 22.80 15.15
N GLU A 316 0.71 22.40 16.30
CA GLU A 316 2.15 22.43 16.56
C GLU A 316 2.86 21.29 15.81
N TYR A 317 4.11 21.53 15.41
CA TYR A 317 4.94 20.44 14.89
C TYR A 317 5.43 19.59 16.06
N SER A 318 4.86 18.40 16.22
CA SER A 318 5.39 17.41 17.15
C SER A 318 6.65 16.78 16.53
N TYR A 319 7.82 17.13 17.09
CA TYR A 319 9.12 16.53 16.74
C TYR A 319 9.63 15.54 17.80
N GLU A 320 8.86 15.32 18.87
CA GLU A 320 9.21 14.41 19.96
C GLU A 320 8.97 12.96 19.57
#